data_AF-U1PBK2-F1
#
_entry.id   AF-U1PBK2-F1
#
_cell.length_a   1.000
_cell.length_b   1.000
_cell.length_c   1.000
_cell.angle_alpha   90.00
_cell.angle_beta   90.00
_cell.angle_gamma   90.00
#
_symmetry.space_group_name_H-M   'P 1'
#
loop_
_entity.id
_entity.type
_entity.pdbx_description
1 polymer ?
#
loop_
_entity_poly.entity_id
_entity_poly.type
_entity_poly.pdbx_seq_one_letter_code
_entity_poly.pdbx_strand_id
1 'polypeptide(L)'
;MTALQSQHLSSRALIGIGSVVLTLIAIQLTRQTSGYPAHAHIRSWPRLLITQLRRDINKNNPIRYGWMVIGLWSVSVSGLHFGGLYYDIYTTVSWWDLLTHSLSGFGVAAILGLTFRSSGSTTPYWVIPAVLAIGSGFEVYEFLFKRFWYTWSFQFYLLDTVVDLIINTAGATVFVIGVSLLKETTLLEDSADDTSVTAELSSRRDS
;
A
#
# COMPACT_ATOMS: atom_id res chain seq x y z
N MET A 1 -29.34 22.91 -23.77
CA MET A 1 -28.25 22.94 -22.77
C MET A 1 -28.48 22.03 -21.57
N THR A 2 -29.72 21.76 -21.16
CA THR A 2 -30.08 20.87 -20.04
C THR A 2 -29.78 19.37 -20.24
N ALA A 3 -29.84 18.85 -21.48
CA ALA A 3 -29.63 17.42 -21.78
C ALA A 3 -28.16 16.96 -21.72
N LEU A 4 -27.21 17.83 -22.06
CA LEU A 4 -25.77 17.55 -21.91
C LEU A 4 -25.37 17.51 -20.42
N GLN A 5 -25.98 18.38 -19.62
CA GLN A 5 -25.71 18.49 -18.19
C GLN A 5 -26.19 17.26 -17.40
N SER A 6 -27.32 16.65 -17.80
CA SER A 6 -27.84 15.44 -17.15
C SER A 6 -27.07 14.17 -17.51
N GLN A 7 -26.56 14.03 -18.74
CA GLN A 7 -25.69 12.91 -19.13
C GLN A 7 -24.35 12.93 -18.40
N HIS A 8 -23.72 14.11 -18.27
CA HIS A 8 -22.48 14.22 -17.50
C HIS A 8 -22.66 13.86 -16.03
N LEU A 9 -23.80 14.20 -15.41
CA LEU A 9 -24.11 13.83 -14.03
C LEU A 9 -24.29 12.32 -13.82
N SER A 10 -24.96 11.62 -14.75
CA SER A 10 -25.26 10.19 -14.57
C SER A 10 -24.03 9.29 -14.76
N SER A 11 -23.18 9.57 -15.76
CA SER A 11 -21.93 8.81 -15.96
C SER A 11 -20.96 9.03 -14.80
N ARG A 12 -20.91 10.24 -14.27
CA ARG A 12 -20.04 10.59 -13.13
C ARG A 12 -20.48 9.91 -11.82
N ALA A 13 -21.79 9.85 -11.58
CA ALA A 13 -22.33 9.07 -10.47
C ALA A 13 -21.98 7.58 -10.58
N LEU A 14 -21.91 7.03 -11.81
CA LEU A 14 -21.51 5.64 -12.03
C LEU A 14 -20.08 5.34 -11.54
N ILE A 15 -19.11 6.24 -11.76
CA ILE A 15 -17.73 6.04 -11.29
C ILE A 15 -17.64 6.20 -9.78
N GLY A 16 -18.31 7.21 -9.20
CA GLY A 16 -18.36 7.36 -7.75
C GLY A 16 -18.97 6.13 -7.06
N ILE A 17 -20.13 5.67 -7.54
CA ILE A 17 -20.80 4.47 -7.03
C ILE A 17 -19.93 3.22 -7.28
N GLY A 18 -19.37 3.09 -8.47
CA GLY A 18 -18.48 1.98 -8.84
C GLY A 18 -17.26 1.89 -7.92
N SER A 19 -16.62 3.02 -7.63
CA SER A 19 -15.46 3.11 -6.73
C SER A 19 -15.84 2.78 -5.28
N VAL A 20 -17.01 3.19 -4.82
CA VAL A 20 -17.54 2.79 -3.50
C VAL A 20 -17.79 1.28 -3.45
N VAL A 21 -18.45 0.71 -4.45
CA VAL A 21 -18.70 -0.74 -4.53
C VAL A 21 -17.38 -1.51 -4.56
N LEU A 22 -16.43 -1.08 -5.38
CA LEU A 22 -15.10 -1.68 -5.48
C LEU A 22 -14.35 -1.60 -4.14
N THR A 23 -14.43 -0.46 -3.44
CA THR A 23 -13.86 -0.29 -2.10
C THR A 23 -14.43 -1.33 -1.13
N LEU A 24 -15.76 -1.53 -1.13
CA LEU A 24 -16.41 -2.51 -0.25
C LEU A 24 -16.02 -3.95 -0.57
N ILE A 25 -15.94 -4.29 -1.86
CA ILE A 25 -15.46 -5.62 -2.32
C ILE A 25 -14.00 -5.83 -1.88
N ALA A 26 -13.13 -4.86 -2.12
CA ALA A 26 -11.72 -4.93 -1.75
C ALA A 26 -11.53 -5.03 -0.22
N ILE A 27 -12.34 -4.33 0.58
CA ILE A 27 -12.38 -4.50 2.05
C ILE A 27 -12.77 -5.93 2.42
N GLN A 28 -13.76 -6.51 1.74
CA GLN A 28 -14.18 -7.88 2.02
C GLN A 28 -13.08 -8.89 1.67
N LEU A 29 -12.44 -8.74 0.51
CA LEU A 29 -11.29 -9.55 0.11
C LEU A 29 -10.12 -9.43 1.09
N THR A 30 -9.86 -8.21 1.56
CA THR A 30 -8.84 -7.94 2.60
C THR A 30 -9.07 -8.77 3.84
N ARG A 31 -10.32 -8.82 4.33
CA ARG A 31 -10.70 -9.60 5.53
C ARG A 31 -10.64 -11.11 5.34
N GLN A 32 -10.81 -11.58 4.11
CA GLN A 32 -10.76 -13.01 3.76
C GLN A 32 -9.34 -13.51 3.47
N THR A 33 -8.39 -12.59 3.24
CA THR A 33 -7.02 -12.96 2.90
C THR A 33 -6.24 -13.40 4.15
N SER A 34 -5.44 -14.46 4.01
CA SER A 34 -4.64 -15.01 5.11
C SER A 34 -3.72 -13.96 5.74
N GLY A 35 -3.57 -14.06 7.07
CA GLY A 35 -2.77 -13.11 7.87
C GLY A 35 -3.47 -11.78 8.17
N TYR A 36 -4.72 -11.57 7.73
CA TYR A 36 -5.50 -10.39 8.11
C TYR A 36 -5.67 -10.34 9.64
N PRO A 37 -5.44 -9.18 10.29
CA PRO A 37 -5.59 -9.04 11.74
C PRO A 37 -7.08 -9.01 12.13
N ALA A 38 -7.69 -10.19 12.26
CA ALA A 38 -9.14 -10.36 12.50
C ALA A 38 -9.66 -9.63 13.75
N HIS A 39 -8.82 -9.43 14.76
CA HIS A 39 -9.16 -8.70 15.99
C HIS A 39 -9.10 -7.17 15.84
N ALA A 40 -8.58 -6.65 14.73
CA ALA A 40 -8.46 -5.22 14.48
C ALA A 40 -9.62 -4.73 13.60
N HIS A 41 -10.50 -3.91 14.17
CA HIS A 41 -11.50 -3.19 13.41
C HIS A 41 -10.84 -2.09 12.55
N ILE A 42 -11.30 -1.88 11.32
CA ILE A 42 -10.76 -0.85 10.41
C ILE A 42 -10.73 0.55 11.06
N ARG A 43 -11.76 0.88 11.85
CA ARG A 43 -11.84 2.16 12.57
C ARG A 43 -10.73 2.37 13.60
N SER A 44 -10.09 1.32 14.09
CA SER A 44 -8.97 1.42 15.04
C SER A 44 -7.60 1.51 14.35
N TRP A 45 -7.51 1.34 13.03
CA TRP A 45 -6.23 1.35 12.31
C TRP A 45 -5.39 2.61 12.55
N PRO A 46 -5.94 3.85 12.53
CA PRO A 46 -5.14 5.03 12.83
C PRO A 46 -4.53 5.00 14.24
N ARG A 47 -5.29 4.53 15.23
CA ARG A 47 -4.82 4.37 16.61
C ARG A 47 -3.74 3.30 16.70
N LEU A 48 -3.91 2.17 16.00
CA LEU A 48 -2.94 1.09 15.96
C LEU A 48 -1.63 1.53 15.30
N LEU A 49 -1.69 2.26 14.19
CA LEU A 49 -0.54 2.89 13.53
C LEU A 49 0.25 3.74 14.53
N ILE A 50 -0.40 4.70 15.18
CA ILE A 50 0.25 5.61 16.13
C ILE A 50 0.85 4.83 17.31
N THR A 51 0.12 3.85 17.83
CA THR A 51 0.55 3.03 18.97
C THR A 51 1.77 2.19 18.61
N GLN A 52 1.76 1.54 17.44
CA GLN A 52 2.84 0.70 16.96
C GLN A 52 4.08 1.54 16.62
N LEU A 53 3.90 2.67 15.93
CA LEU A 53 4.98 3.63 15.64
C LEU A 53 5.68 4.08 16.92
N ARG A 54 4.92 4.56 17.92
CA ARG A 54 5.50 5.01 19.21
C ARG A 54 6.25 3.88 19.91
N ARG A 55 5.67 2.68 19.92
CA ARG A 55 6.29 1.49 20.53
C ARG A 55 7.60 1.13 19.86
N ASP A 56 7.65 1.15 18.53
CA ASP A 56 8.82 0.73 17.77
C ASP A 56 9.93 1.79 17.77
N ILE A 57 9.60 3.08 17.73
CA ILE A 57 10.59 4.17 17.84
C ILE A 57 11.24 4.18 19.23
N ASN A 58 10.46 3.93 20.29
CA ASN A 58 10.97 3.94 21.67
C ASN A 58 11.80 2.69 22.01
N LYS A 59 11.80 1.66 21.15
CA LYS A 59 12.64 0.47 21.32
C LYS A 59 13.97 0.68 20.61
N ASN A 60 15.08 0.28 21.24
CA ASN A 60 16.40 0.26 20.60
C ASN A 60 16.55 -0.96 19.69
N ASN A 61 15.70 -1.07 18.67
CA ASN A 61 15.68 -2.19 17.71
C ASN A 61 15.78 -1.64 16.26
N PRO A 62 16.40 -2.37 15.32
CA PRO A 62 16.48 -1.99 13.90
C PRO A 62 15.17 -1.54 13.25
N ILE A 63 14.01 -1.98 13.74
CA ILE A 63 12.69 -1.58 13.21
C ILE A 63 12.45 -0.06 13.21
N ARG A 64 13.08 0.68 14.12
CA ARG A 64 12.98 2.15 14.14
C ARG A 64 13.48 2.76 12.83
N TYR A 65 14.51 2.18 12.22
CA TYR A 65 15.03 2.63 10.93
C TYR A 65 14.05 2.34 9.80
N GLY A 66 13.30 1.23 9.89
CA GLY A 66 12.18 0.96 8.97
C GLY A 66 11.12 2.07 9.02
N TRP A 67 10.76 2.54 10.21
CA TRP A 67 9.84 3.68 10.39
C TRP A 67 10.43 5.01 9.86
N MET A 68 11.73 5.25 10.02
CA MET A 68 12.39 6.43 9.45
C MET A 68 12.39 6.38 7.91
N VAL A 69 12.75 5.25 7.33
CA VAL A 69 12.78 5.05 5.87
C VAL A 69 11.39 5.24 5.28
N ILE A 70 10.35 4.63 5.86
CA ILE A 70 8.99 4.80 5.34
C ILE A 70 8.46 6.23 5.55
N GLY A 71 8.88 6.91 6.62
CA GLY A 71 8.57 8.31 6.84
C GLY A 71 9.16 9.20 5.74
N LEU A 72 10.45 9.02 5.44
CA LEU A 72 11.14 9.74 4.36
C LEU A 72 10.54 9.41 2.98
N TRP A 73 10.22 8.15 2.73
CA TRP A 73 9.50 7.71 1.54
C TRP A 73 8.17 8.43 1.39
N SER A 74 7.35 8.45 2.46
CA SER A 74 6.03 9.09 2.45
C SER A 74 6.11 10.58 2.16
N VAL A 75 7.10 11.28 2.75
CA VAL A 75 7.36 12.70 2.47
C VAL A 75 7.79 12.89 1.02
N SER A 76 8.68 12.04 0.51
CA SER A 76 9.18 12.13 -0.87
C SER A 76 8.06 11.91 -1.88
N VAL A 77 7.27 10.85 -1.73
CA VAL A 77 6.13 10.54 -2.61
C VAL A 77 5.07 11.63 -2.55
N SER A 78 4.79 12.18 -1.36
CA SER A 78 3.91 13.37 -1.24
C SER A 78 4.48 14.55 -2.01
N GLY A 79 5.79 14.81 -1.89
CA GLY A 79 6.48 15.84 -2.66
C GLY A 79 6.39 15.63 -4.17
N LEU A 80 6.49 14.38 -4.66
CA LEU A 80 6.32 14.06 -6.07
C LEU A 80 4.89 14.31 -6.56
N HIS A 81 3.88 13.93 -5.77
CA HIS A 81 2.46 14.20 -6.09
C HIS A 81 2.18 15.71 -6.14
N PHE A 82 2.46 16.43 -5.06
CA PHE A 82 2.17 17.86 -4.99
C PHE A 82 3.06 18.69 -5.92
N GLY A 83 4.33 18.34 -6.05
CA GLY A 83 5.25 18.95 -7.01
C GLY A 83 4.82 18.69 -8.44
N GLY A 84 4.42 17.47 -8.76
CA GLY A 84 3.91 17.12 -10.08
C GLY A 84 2.67 17.92 -10.47
N LEU A 85 1.75 18.15 -9.52
CA LEU A 85 0.60 19.03 -9.72
C LEU A 85 0.99 20.50 -9.85
N TYR A 86 1.94 20.98 -9.03
CA TYR A 86 2.34 22.39 -9.03
C TYR A 86 3.12 22.80 -10.29
N TYR A 87 3.92 21.89 -10.83
CA TYR A 87 4.75 22.11 -12.02
C TYR A 87 4.17 21.50 -13.31
N ASP A 88 2.90 21.10 -13.30
CA ASP A 88 2.19 20.48 -14.45
C ASP A 88 2.89 19.23 -15.04
N ILE A 89 3.66 18.51 -14.22
CA ILE A 89 4.44 17.34 -14.66
C ILE A 89 3.53 16.21 -15.15
N TYR A 90 2.36 16.03 -14.53
CA TYR A 90 1.35 15.04 -14.96
C TYR A 90 0.92 15.20 -16.42
N THR A 91 0.99 16.42 -16.98
CA THR A 91 0.62 16.68 -18.37
C THR A 91 1.78 16.58 -19.36
N THR A 92 3.02 16.54 -18.85
CA THR A 92 4.24 16.62 -19.69
C THR A 92 5.04 15.33 -19.66
N VAL A 93 4.99 14.56 -18.57
CA VAL A 93 5.74 13.32 -18.39
C VAL A 93 4.75 12.18 -18.16
N SER A 94 4.49 11.41 -19.22
CA SER A 94 3.41 10.40 -19.25
C SER A 94 3.58 9.25 -18.26
N TRP A 95 4.80 8.94 -17.82
CA TRP A 95 5.05 7.89 -16.83
C TRP A 95 5.06 8.41 -15.38
N TRP A 96 5.00 9.73 -15.18
CA TRP A 96 5.09 10.33 -13.84
C TRP A 96 3.97 9.82 -12.93
N ASP A 97 2.76 9.82 -13.48
CA ASP A 97 1.58 9.36 -12.79
C ASP A 97 1.73 7.90 -12.31
N LEU A 98 2.08 7.00 -13.24
CA LEU A 98 2.37 5.59 -12.96
C LEU A 98 3.45 5.42 -11.87
N LEU A 99 4.53 6.21 -11.93
CA LEU A 99 5.56 6.17 -10.90
C LEU A 99 4.97 6.55 -9.54
N THR A 100 4.28 7.68 -9.46
CA THR A 100 3.74 8.18 -8.20
C THR A 100 2.70 7.25 -7.60
N HIS A 101 1.86 6.59 -8.42
CA HIS A 101 0.93 5.56 -7.97
C HIS A 101 1.65 4.29 -7.49
N SER A 102 2.67 3.83 -8.20
CA SER A 102 3.42 2.65 -7.78
C SER A 102 4.13 2.87 -6.44
N LEU A 103 4.79 4.03 -6.28
CA LEU A 103 5.47 4.39 -5.05
C LEU A 103 4.49 4.61 -3.88
N SER A 104 3.31 5.20 -4.15
CA SER A 104 2.23 5.34 -3.17
C SER A 104 1.73 3.98 -2.71
N GLY A 105 1.41 3.07 -3.64
CA GLY A 105 0.95 1.72 -3.32
C GLY A 105 1.94 0.92 -2.48
N PHE A 106 3.23 0.97 -2.86
CA PHE A 106 4.31 0.39 -2.07
C PHE A 106 4.38 0.99 -0.66
N GLY A 107 4.32 2.32 -0.56
CA GLY A 107 4.40 3.05 0.71
C GLY A 107 3.24 2.72 1.65
N VAL A 108 2.01 2.71 1.14
CA VAL A 108 0.82 2.33 1.93
C VAL A 108 0.93 0.87 2.40
N ALA A 109 1.36 -0.05 1.53
CA ALA A 109 1.58 -1.44 1.92
C ALA A 109 2.63 -1.57 3.03
N ALA A 110 3.72 -0.80 2.95
CA ALA A 110 4.77 -0.77 3.97
C ALA A 110 4.27 -0.21 5.31
N ILE A 111 3.48 0.87 5.29
CA ILE A 111 2.85 1.41 6.51
C ILE A 111 1.94 0.37 7.16
N LEU A 112 1.10 -0.31 6.37
CA LEU A 112 0.22 -1.36 6.87
C LEU A 112 1.03 -2.55 7.42
N GLY A 113 2.04 -3.00 6.68
CA GLY A 113 2.94 -4.07 7.08
C GLY A 113 3.63 -3.78 8.42
N LEU A 114 4.15 -2.55 8.60
CA LEU A 114 4.76 -2.13 9.86
C LEU A 114 3.74 -1.97 10.99
N THR A 115 2.54 -1.46 10.70
CA THR A 115 1.46 -1.29 11.69
C THR A 115 1.03 -2.62 12.29
N PHE A 116 0.94 -3.66 11.45
CA PHE A 116 0.40 -4.97 11.82
C PHE A 116 1.47 -6.07 11.88
N ARG A 117 2.76 -5.69 11.92
CA ARG A 117 3.88 -6.64 11.99
C ARG A 117 3.82 -7.61 13.19
N SER A 118 3.11 -7.24 14.25
CA SER A 118 2.95 -8.06 15.46
C SER A 118 1.81 -9.08 15.36
N SER A 119 1.02 -9.06 14.28
CA SER A 119 -0.18 -9.89 14.13
C SER A 119 0.08 -11.33 13.68
N GLY A 120 1.34 -11.73 13.43
CA GLY A 120 1.71 -13.12 13.13
C GLY A 120 2.95 -13.27 12.25
N SER A 121 3.39 -14.53 12.07
CA SER A 121 4.58 -14.90 11.28
C SER A 121 4.35 -14.92 9.76
N THR A 122 3.09 -14.89 9.30
CA THR A 122 2.76 -15.03 7.89
C THR A 122 3.10 -13.79 7.06
N THR A 123 3.41 -13.99 5.78
CA THR A 123 3.52 -12.90 4.79
C THR A 123 2.20 -12.13 4.74
N PRO A 124 2.22 -10.78 4.75
CA PRO A 124 1.02 -9.98 4.87
C PRO A 124 0.27 -9.82 3.53
N TYR A 125 -0.09 -10.91 2.85
CA TYR A 125 -0.75 -10.86 1.53
C TYR A 125 -2.04 -10.02 1.52
N TRP A 126 -2.72 -9.92 2.66
CA TRP A 126 -3.93 -9.10 2.82
C TRP A 126 -3.70 -7.61 2.55
N VAL A 127 -2.46 -7.10 2.60
CA VAL A 127 -2.19 -5.69 2.30
C VAL A 127 -2.44 -5.34 0.83
N ILE A 128 -2.38 -6.30 -0.09
CA ILE A 128 -2.63 -6.07 -1.52
C ILE A 128 -4.08 -5.61 -1.75
N PRO A 129 -5.13 -6.40 -1.37
CA PRO A 129 -6.50 -5.92 -1.47
C PRO A 129 -6.79 -4.73 -0.53
N ALA A 130 -6.03 -4.54 0.56
CA ALA A 130 -6.19 -3.36 1.42
C ALA A 130 -5.76 -2.08 0.70
N VAL A 131 -4.64 -2.11 -0.04
CA VAL A 131 -4.18 -1.00 -0.86
C VAL A 131 -5.17 -0.73 -1.99
N LEU A 132 -5.73 -1.76 -2.63
CA LEU A 132 -6.79 -1.58 -3.62
C LEU A 132 -8.02 -0.87 -3.02
N ALA A 133 -8.43 -1.24 -1.80
CA ALA A 133 -9.53 -0.58 -1.09
C ALA A 133 -9.23 0.89 -0.79
N ILE A 134 -8.01 1.19 -0.31
CA ILE A 134 -7.59 2.56 -0.03
C ILE A 134 -7.54 3.38 -1.31
N GLY A 135 -6.95 2.84 -2.38
CA GLY A 135 -6.90 3.48 -3.69
C GLY A 135 -8.30 3.75 -4.24
N SER A 136 -9.20 2.77 -4.22
CA SER A 136 -10.58 2.92 -4.70
C SER A 136 -11.35 3.97 -3.90
N GLY A 137 -11.07 4.09 -2.59
CA GLY A 137 -11.62 5.16 -1.76
C GLY A 137 -11.03 6.54 -2.08
N PHE A 138 -9.76 6.59 -2.48
CA PHE A 138 -9.09 7.82 -2.90
C PHE A 138 -9.66 8.35 -4.22
N GLU A 139 -10.03 7.48 -5.15
CA GLU A 139 -10.74 7.86 -6.39
C GLU A 139 -12.06 8.60 -6.08
N VAL A 140 -12.80 8.16 -5.07
CA VAL A 140 -14.01 8.86 -4.62
C VAL A 140 -13.65 10.25 -4.08
N TYR A 141 -12.55 10.39 -3.35
CA TYR A 141 -12.07 11.69 -2.90
C TYR A 141 -11.68 12.59 -4.08
N GLU A 142 -10.93 12.08 -5.05
CA GLU A 142 -10.52 12.85 -6.23
C GLU A 142 -11.73 13.32 -7.02
N PHE A 143 -12.67 12.40 -7.26
CA PHE A 143 -13.94 12.68 -7.90
C PHE A 143 -14.73 13.79 -7.18
N LEU A 144 -14.76 13.80 -5.85
CA LEU A 144 -15.55 14.78 -5.09
C LEU A 144 -14.86 16.14 -4.94
N PHE A 145 -13.52 16.17 -4.86
CA PHE A 145 -12.80 17.35 -4.36
C PHE A 145 -11.80 17.96 -5.35
N LYS A 146 -11.36 17.23 -6.37
CA LYS A 146 -10.45 17.79 -7.39
C LYS A 146 -11.25 18.45 -8.51
N ARG A 147 -10.60 19.36 -9.23
CA ARG A 147 -11.22 20.10 -10.35
C ARG A 147 -10.63 19.74 -11.72
N PHE A 148 -9.47 19.07 -11.76
CA PHE A 148 -8.78 18.80 -13.02
C PHE A 148 -9.54 17.82 -13.94
N TRP A 149 -10.36 16.94 -13.37
CA TRP A 149 -11.16 15.98 -14.13
C TRP A 149 -12.38 16.59 -14.84
N TYR A 150 -12.77 17.84 -14.55
CA TYR A 150 -13.97 18.44 -15.16
C TYR A 150 -13.90 18.56 -16.69
N THR A 151 -12.67 18.64 -17.23
CA THR A 151 -12.40 18.75 -18.67
C THR A 151 -12.15 17.41 -19.35
N TRP A 152 -12.07 16.31 -18.60
CA TRP A 152 -11.77 14.99 -19.17
C TRP A 152 -13.02 14.30 -19.69
N SER A 153 -12.82 13.46 -20.71
CA SER A 153 -13.88 12.55 -21.17
C SER A 153 -14.10 11.47 -20.11
N PHE A 154 -15.34 10.96 -20.01
CA PHE A 154 -15.67 9.88 -19.08
C PHE A 154 -14.78 8.64 -19.30
N GLN A 155 -14.54 8.27 -20.56
CA GLN A 155 -13.73 7.11 -20.91
C GLN A 155 -12.26 7.28 -20.48
N PHE A 156 -11.71 8.49 -20.66
CA PHE A 156 -10.35 8.78 -20.23
C PHE A 156 -10.23 8.66 -18.71
N TYR A 157 -11.13 9.32 -17.96
CA TYR A 157 -11.13 9.26 -16.51
C TYR A 157 -11.31 7.82 -15.97
N LEU A 158 -12.21 7.03 -16.57
CA LEU A 158 -12.39 5.62 -16.18
C LEU A 158 -11.12 4.79 -16.43
N LEU A 159 -10.45 4.99 -17.57
CA LEU A 159 -9.23 4.26 -17.90
C LEU A 159 -8.10 4.63 -16.94
N ASP A 160 -7.93 5.92 -16.66
CA ASP A 160 -6.97 6.48 -15.71
C ASP A 160 -7.15 5.85 -14.33
N THR A 161 -8.35 5.97 -13.75
CA THR A 161 -8.72 5.32 -12.48
C THR A 161 -8.38 3.82 -12.45
N VAL A 162 -8.71 3.08 -13.51
CA VAL A 162 -8.41 1.63 -13.55
C VAL A 162 -6.90 1.38 -13.54
N VAL A 163 -6.14 2.17 -14.32
CA VAL A 163 -4.67 2.08 -14.36
C VAL A 163 -4.08 2.42 -13.00
N ASP A 164 -4.54 3.48 -12.34
CA ASP A 164 -4.05 3.91 -11.03
C ASP A 164 -4.24 2.83 -9.97
N LEU A 165 -5.42 2.20 -9.96
CA LEU A 165 -5.71 1.09 -9.04
C LEU A 165 -4.81 -0.13 -9.30
N ILE A 166 -4.57 -0.47 -10.57
CA ILE A 166 -3.65 -1.56 -10.95
C ILE A 166 -2.24 -1.23 -10.48
N ILE A 167 -1.76 -0.01 -10.74
CA ILE A 167 -0.39 0.39 -10.46
C ILE A 167 -0.14 0.56 -8.95
N ASN A 168 -1.10 1.10 -8.21
CA ASN A 168 -1.10 1.09 -6.74
C ASN A 168 -0.97 -0.35 -6.20
N THR A 169 -1.77 -1.27 -6.74
CA THR A 169 -1.79 -2.68 -6.31
C THR A 169 -0.49 -3.41 -6.71
N ALA A 170 0.09 -3.07 -7.86
CA ALA A 170 1.39 -3.58 -8.29
C ALA A 170 2.50 -3.15 -7.32
N GLY A 171 2.53 -1.87 -6.92
CA GLY A 171 3.46 -1.37 -5.90
C GLY A 171 3.32 -2.12 -4.56
N ALA A 172 2.08 -2.37 -4.12
CA ALA A 172 1.82 -3.18 -2.92
C ALA A 172 2.30 -4.63 -3.06
N THR A 173 2.16 -5.22 -4.25
CA THR A 173 2.62 -6.58 -4.55
C THR A 173 4.14 -6.67 -4.49
N VAL A 174 4.86 -5.69 -5.06
CA VAL A 174 6.33 -5.60 -4.95
C VAL A 174 6.76 -5.55 -3.49
N PHE A 175 6.07 -4.77 -2.64
CA PHE A 175 6.35 -4.76 -1.20
C PHE A 175 6.20 -6.15 -0.56
N VAL A 176 5.09 -6.84 -0.82
CA VAL A 176 4.82 -8.18 -0.27
C VAL A 176 5.85 -9.22 -0.71
N ILE A 177 6.24 -9.18 -1.98
CA ILE A 177 7.30 -10.05 -2.52
C ILE A 177 8.62 -9.75 -1.80
N GLY A 178 8.99 -8.47 -1.67
CA GLY A 178 10.22 -8.06 -0.97
C GLY A 178 10.26 -8.55 0.48
N VAL A 179 9.15 -8.41 1.22
CA VAL A 179 9.05 -8.94 2.60
C VAL A 179 9.16 -10.46 2.64
N SER A 180 8.60 -11.16 1.66
CA SER A 180 8.66 -12.63 1.60
C SER A 180 10.07 -13.13 1.36
N LEU A 181 10.79 -12.52 0.41
CA LEU A 181 12.19 -12.83 0.11
C LEU A 181 13.12 -12.52 1.29
N LEU A 182 12.89 -11.40 1.99
CA LEU A 182 13.64 -11.05 3.20
C LEU A 182 13.41 -12.06 4.33
N LYS A 183 12.18 -12.55 4.50
CA LYS A 183 11.90 -13.59 5.51
C LYS A 183 12.57 -14.91 5.15
N GLU A 184 12.51 -15.32 3.89
CA GLU A 184 13.13 -16.57 3.42
C GLU A 184 14.65 -16.55 3.62
N THR A 185 15.30 -15.45 3.24
CA THR A 185 16.76 -15.27 3.46
C THR A 185 17.14 -15.29 4.94
N THR A 186 16.37 -14.63 5.81
CA THR A 186 16.64 -14.64 7.26
C THR A 186 16.48 -16.05 7.86
N LEU A 187 15.49 -16.83 7.41
CA LEU A 187 15.29 -18.22 7.87
C LEU A 187 16.40 -19.15 7.41
N LEU A 188 16.92 -18.96 6.19
CA LEU A 188 18.05 -19.74 5.67
C LEU A 188 19.34 -19.44 6.44
N GLU A 189 19.56 -18.19 6.86
CA GLU A 189 20.72 -17.78 7.66
C GLU A 189 20.69 -18.44 9.06
N ASP A 190 19.53 -18.41 9.74
CA ASP A 190 19.35 -19.02 11.07
C ASP A 190 19.57 -20.55 11.02
N SER A 191 19.07 -21.22 9.96
CA SER A 191 19.29 -22.66 9.77
C SER A 191 20.74 -23.03 9.50
N ALA A 192 21.52 -22.17 8.83
CA ALA A 192 22.93 -22.43 8.55
C ALA A 192 23.79 -22.33 9.81
N ASP A 193 23.49 -21.36 10.68
CA ASP A 193 24.22 -21.15 11.94
C ASP A 193 24.06 -22.37 12.88
N ASP A 194 22.84 -22.89 13.04
CA ASP A 194 22.56 -24.08 13.84
C ASP A 194 23.31 -25.34 13.35
N THR A 195 23.46 -25.51 12.04
CA THR A 195 24.23 -26.63 11.47
C THR A 195 25.73 -26.51 11.73
N SER A 196 26.26 -25.29 11.82
CA SER A 196 27.67 -25.06 12.12
C SER A 196 28.00 -25.35 13.59
N VAL A 197 27.12 -24.94 14.51
CA VAL A 197 27.27 -25.18 15.95
C VAL A 197 27.18 -26.68 16.27
N THR A 198 26.26 -27.40 15.62
CA THR A 198 26.13 -28.84 15.81
C THR A 198 27.33 -29.63 15.27
N ALA A 199 27.92 -29.20 14.16
CA ALA A 199 29.15 -29.79 13.62
C ALA A 199 30.36 -29.55 14.53
N GLU A 200 30.52 -28.35 15.10
CA GLU A 200 31.61 -28.05 16.03
C GLU A 200 31.49 -28.88 17.32
N LEU A 201 30.28 -29.00 17.87
CA LEU A 201 30.01 -29.80 19.07
C LEU A 201 30.24 -31.30 18.86
N SER A 202 29.96 -31.81 17.65
CA SER A 202 30.30 -33.18 17.25
C SER A 202 31.83 -33.37 17.24
N SER A 203 32.57 -32.45 16.61
CA SER A 203 34.03 -32.58 16.50
C SER A 203 34.77 -32.57 17.85
N ARG A 204 34.25 -31.82 18.84
CA ARG A 204 34.82 -31.76 20.21
C ARG A 204 34.49 -32.98 21.07
N ARG A 205 33.49 -33.78 20.69
CA ARG A 205 33.09 -34.98 21.45
C ARG A 205 33.93 -36.20 21.08
N ASP A 206 34.53 -36.16 19.90
CA ASP A 206 35.33 -37.25 19.32
C ASP A 206 36.85 -37.05 19.47
N SER A 207 37.26 -35.98 20.18
CA SER A 207 38.65 -35.63 20.53
C SER A 207 38.94 -35.83 22.01
#